data_AF-A0A1H6EVW4-F1
#
_entry.id   AF-A0A1H6EVW4-F1
#
_cell.length_a   1.000
_cell.length_b   1.000
_cell.length_c   1.000
_cell.angle_alpha   90.00
_cell.angle_beta   90.00
_cell.angle_gamma   90.00
#
_symmetry.space_group_name_H-M   'P 1'
#
loop_
_entity.id
_entity.type
_entity.pdbx_description
1 polymer ?
#
loop_
_entity_poly.entity_id
_entity_poly.type
_entity_poly.pdbx_seq_one_letter_code
_entity_poly.pdbx_strand_id
1 'polypeptide(L)'
;MEARPAALITKQLMIATGMSVYYVRKGLQWVKDKAALEHLTPLTWTPKEGYRFSTDPADWISYERRQFHTELTRITRLITATVGPHAGARPNDKFARIILAQLEGVRATFESLVTDLP
;
A
#
# COMPACT_ATOMS: atom_id res chain seq x y z
N MET A 1 27.12 8.74 16.51
CA MET A 1 26.04 9.10 15.58
C MET A 1 25.93 7.95 14.60
N GLU A 2 24.86 7.17 14.67
CA GLU A 2 24.67 6.03 13.76
C GLU A 2 24.26 6.56 12.39
N ALA A 3 25.08 6.32 11.37
CA ALA A 3 24.81 6.81 10.02
C ALA A 3 23.62 6.07 9.43
N ARG A 4 22.52 6.78 9.17
CA ARG A 4 21.38 6.22 8.44
C ARG A 4 21.52 6.46 6.95
N PRO A 5 21.10 5.52 6.10
CA PRO A 5 21.13 5.72 4.67
C PRO A 5 20.26 6.91 4.28
N ALA A 6 20.76 7.72 3.35
CA ALA A 6 20.00 8.82 2.77
C ALA A 6 18.73 8.29 2.09
N ALA A 7 17.67 9.11 2.09
CA ALA A 7 16.43 8.78 1.40
C ALA A 7 16.67 8.69 -0.12
N LEU A 8 16.06 7.70 -0.79
CA LEU A 8 16.25 7.48 -2.22
C LEU A 8 14.91 7.33 -2.97
N ILE A 9 14.75 8.06 -4.06
CA ILE A 9 13.63 7.84 -5.00
C ILE A 9 13.92 6.64 -5.92
N THR A 10 12.86 6.07 -6.50
CA THR A 10 12.97 4.92 -7.42
C THR A 10 14.02 5.12 -8.52
N LYS A 11 14.11 6.32 -9.10
CA LYS A 11 15.10 6.62 -10.15
C LYS A 11 16.54 6.50 -9.63
N GLN A 12 16.80 7.00 -8.42
CA GLN A 12 18.13 6.88 -7.80
C GLN A 12 18.45 5.42 -7.46
N LEU A 13 17.47 4.65 -6.96
CA LEU A 13 17.64 3.22 -6.71
C LEU A 13 17.96 2.45 -7.99
N MET A 14 17.27 2.75 -9.09
CA MET A 14 17.56 2.12 -10.40
C MET A 14 18.98 2.44 -10.86
N ILE A 15 19.42 3.69 -10.74
CA ILE A 15 20.79 4.10 -11.10
C ILE A 15 21.82 3.40 -10.22
N ALA A 16 21.62 3.41 -8.90
CA ALA A 16 22.56 2.84 -7.92
C ALA A 16 22.70 1.32 -8.03
N THR A 17 21.64 0.62 -8.45
CA THR A 17 21.62 -0.84 -8.55
C THR A 17 21.81 -1.36 -9.97
N GLY A 18 21.71 -0.51 -10.98
CA GLY A 18 21.65 -0.93 -12.40
C GLY A 18 20.39 -1.75 -12.74
N MET A 19 19.40 -1.82 -11.84
CA MET A 19 18.24 -2.68 -11.99
C MET A 19 17.04 -1.96 -12.63
N SER A 20 16.18 -2.75 -13.28
CA SER A 20 14.89 -2.27 -13.75
C SER A 20 13.97 -1.92 -12.57
N VAL A 21 12.96 -1.08 -12.84
CA VAL A 21 11.95 -0.70 -11.83
C VAL A 21 11.26 -1.91 -11.19
N TYR A 22 11.09 -3.00 -11.94
CA TYR A 22 10.51 -4.24 -11.44
C TYR A 22 11.37 -4.85 -10.33
N TYR A 23 12.67 -5.03 -10.59
CA TYR A 23 13.60 -5.59 -9.61
C TYR A 23 13.84 -4.66 -8.43
N VAL A 24 13.86 -3.34 -8.65
CA VAL A 24 13.90 -2.35 -7.55
C VAL A 24 12.70 -2.50 -6.63
N ARG A 25 11.48 -2.63 -7.17
CA ARG A 25 10.27 -2.85 -6.35
C ARG A 25 10.32 -4.16 -5.58
N LYS A 26 10.78 -5.24 -6.21
CA LYS A 26 11.02 -6.53 -5.52
C LYS A 26 12.02 -6.40 -4.39
N GLY A 27 13.15 -5.71 -4.62
CA GLY A 27 14.16 -5.47 -3.60
C GLY A 27 13.62 -4.66 -2.43
N LEU A 28 12.86 -3.59 -2.70
CA LEU A 28 12.22 -2.78 -1.66
C LEU A 28 11.22 -3.60 -0.83
N GLN A 29 10.46 -4.51 -1.44
CA GLN A 29 9.58 -5.41 -0.70
C GLN A 29 10.38 -6.34 0.20
N TRP A 30 11.44 -6.96 -0.32
CA TRP A 30 12.32 -7.81 0.47
C TRP A 30 12.93 -7.05 1.67
N VAL A 31 13.36 -5.81 1.47
CA VAL A 31 13.89 -4.95 2.55
C VAL A 31 12.82 -4.69 3.62
N LYS A 32 11.57 -4.41 3.24
CA LYS A 32 10.47 -4.25 4.19
C LYS A 32 10.23 -5.51 5.01
N ASP A 33 10.17 -6.67 4.33
CA ASP A 33 9.91 -7.95 4.98
C ASP A 33 11.03 -8.30 5.98
N LYS A 34 12.29 -8.03 5.60
CA LYS A 34 13.45 -8.22 6.49
C LYS A 34 13.46 -7.25 7.66
N ALA A 35 13.20 -5.97 7.42
CA ALA A 35 13.11 -4.99 8.49
C ALA A 35 12.03 -5.35 9.51
N ALA A 36 10.86 -5.83 9.05
CA ALA A 36 9.79 -6.29 9.93
C ALA A 36 10.20 -7.52 10.74
N LEU A 37 10.84 -8.51 10.10
CA LEU A 37 11.31 -9.73 10.76
C LEU A 37 12.34 -9.45 11.86
N GLU A 38 13.21 -8.46 11.62
CA GLU A 38 14.28 -8.08 12.54
C GLU A 38 13.86 -6.97 13.53
N HIS A 39 12.57 -6.62 13.56
CA HIS A 39 12.01 -5.54 14.40
C HIS A 39 12.73 -4.20 14.22
N LEU A 40 13.20 -3.91 13.01
CA LEU A 40 13.84 -2.67 12.64
C LEU A 40 12.81 -1.57 12.35
N THR A 41 13.32 -0.34 12.23
CA THR A 41 12.54 0.80 11.77
C THR A 41 11.84 0.49 10.44
N PRO A 42 10.55 0.82 10.26
CA PRO A 42 9.84 0.60 9.00
C PRO A 42 10.47 1.37 7.83
N LEU A 43 10.55 0.71 6.66
CA LEU A 43 10.85 1.39 5.41
C LEU A 43 9.59 2.05 4.86
N THR A 44 9.52 3.38 4.94
CA THR A 44 8.41 4.18 4.41
C THR A 44 8.83 4.95 3.16
N TRP A 45 7.86 5.56 2.49
CA TRP A 45 8.09 6.39 1.32
C TRP A 45 7.34 7.70 1.44
N THR A 46 8.00 8.82 1.11
CA THR A 46 7.35 10.12 0.97
C THR A 46 7.56 10.68 -0.44
N PRO A 47 6.63 11.51 -0.96
CA PRO A 47 6.80 12.18 -2.25
C PRO A 47 8.04 13.06 -2.34
N LYS A 48 8.37 13.72 -1.22
CA LYS A 48 9.45 14.71 -1.15
C LYS A 48 10.82 14.05 -1.11
N GLU A 49 10.96 12.94 -0.40
CA GLU A 49 12.27 12.38 -0.06
C GLU A 49 12.50 10.96 -0.59
N GLY A 50 11.44 10.24 -0.96
CA GLY A 50 11.54 8.86 -1.42
C GLY A 50 11.54 7.84 -0.28
N TYR A 51 12.19 6.70 -0.50
CA TYR A 51 12.26 5.59 0.45
C TYR A 51 13.26 5.87 1.56
N ARG A 52 12.85 5.73 2.82
CA ARG A 52 13.71 5.98 4.00
C ARG A 52 13.26 5.19 5.24
N PHE A 53 14.20 4.97 6.15
CA PHE A 53 13.96 4.45 7.49
C PHE A 53 13.77 5.62 8.47
N SER A 54 12.59 6.25 8.44
CA SER A 54 12.27 7.34 9.37
C SER A 54 12.06 6.82 10.78
N THR A 55 12.52 7.53 11.82
CA THR A 55 12.10 7.26 13.21
C THR A 55 11.00 8.20 13.70
N ASP A 56 10.52 9.10 12.86
CA ASP A 56 9.39 9.95 13.20
C ASP A 56 8.09 9.17 12.95
N PRO A 57 7.27 8.92 14.00
CA PRO A 57 5.98 8.26 13.84
C PRO A 57 5.04 8.99 12.87
N ALA A 58 5.18 10.30 12.69
CA ALA A 58 4.36 11.07 11.75
C ALA A 58 4.58 10.63 10.29
N ASP A 59 5.80 10.22 9.93
CA ASP A 59 6.09 9.69 8.59
C ASP A 59 5.48 8.30 8.39
N TRP A 60 5.41 7.49 9.44
CA TRP A 60 4.78 6.17 9.40
C TRP A 60 3.27 6.30 9.19
N ILE A 61 2.62 7.11 10.02
CA ILE A 61 1.18 7.40 9.92
C ILE A 61 0.83 7.97 8.54
N SER A 62 1.64 8.91 8.04
CA SER A 62 1.45 9.50 6.71
C SER A 62 1.56 8.45 5.59
N TYR A 63 2.53 7.53 5.71
CA TYR A 63 2.71 6.44 4.75
C TYR A 63 1.54 5.44 4.80
N GLU A 64 1.11 5.04 5.99
CA GLU A 64 -0.02 4.14 6.24
C GLU A 64 -1.32 4.70 5.67
N ARG A 65 -1.63 5.98 5.94
CA ARG A 65 -2.79 6.68 5.35
C ARG A 65 -2.79 6.64 3.84
N ARG A 66 -1.63 6.86 3.22
CA ARG A 66 -1.50 6.78 1.76
C ARG A 66 -1.71 5.35 1.25
N GLN A 67 -1.29 4.33 1.99
CA GLN A 67 -1.58 2.94 1.64
C GLN A 67 -3.09 2.67 1.72
N PHE A 68 -3.76 3.07 2.79
CA PHE A 68 -5.23 2.91 2.92
C PHE A 68 -5.99 3.61 1.79
N HIS A 69 -5.60 4.82 1.41
CA HIS A 69 -6.22 5.51 0.26
C HIS A 69 -6.00 4.77 -1.07
N THR A 70 -4.81 4.19 -1.25
CA THR A 70 -4.49 3.38 -2.44
C THR A 70 -5.33 2.11 -2.50
N GLU A 71 -5.45 1.40 -1.38
CA GLU A 71 -6.23 0.16 -1.32
C GLU A 71 -7.73 0.43 -1.39
N LEU A 72 -8.24 1.51 -0.79
CA LEU A 72 -9.62 1.95 -0.97
C LEU A 72 -9.93 2.18 -2.46
N THR A 73 -9.05 2.88 -3.16
CA THR A 73 -9.21 3.08 -4.62
C THR A 73 -9.25 1.77 -5.39
N ARG A 74 -8.39 0.79 -5.04
CA ARG A 74 -8.36 -0.52 -5.69
C ARG A 74 -9.63 -1.33 -5.43
N ILE A 75 -10.08 -1.37 -4.18
CA ILE A 75 -11.29 -2.10 -3.78
C ILE A 75 -12.53 -1.48 -4.42
N THR A 76 -12.67 -0.15 -4.38
CA THR A 76 -13.77 0.56 -5.04
C THR A 76 -13.81 0.26 -6.54
N ARG A 77 -12.65 0.21 -7.21
CA ARG A 77 -12.59 -0.18 -8.63
C ARG A 77 -12.96 -1.64 -8.85
N LEU A 78 -12.49 -2.56 -8.00
CA LEU A 78 -12.85 -3.97 -8.10
C LEU A 78 -14.36 -4.18 -7.95
N ILE A 79 -14.99 -3.49 -7.00
CA ILE A 79 -16.44 -3.49 -6.79
C ILE A 79 -17.15 -2.93 -8.03
N THR A 80 -16.84 -1.69 -8.41
CA THR A 80 -17.63 -0.96 -9.41
C THR A 80 -17.41 -1.46 -10.84
N ALA A 81 -16.20 -1.92 -11.18
CA ALA A 81 -15.86 -2.29 -12.55
C ALA A 81 -15.89 -3.81 -12.81
N THR A 82 -16.03 -4.65 -11.79
CA THR A 82 -15.95 -6.11 -11.97
C THR A 82 -16.99 -6.86 -11.16
N VAL A 83 -16.95 -6.75 -9.82
CA VAL A 83 -17.78 -7.58 -8.95
C VAL A 83 -19.25 -7.16 -8.97
N GLY A 84 -19.54 -5.87 -8.92
CA GLY A 84 -20.88 -5.32 -9.05
C GLY A 84 -21.54 -5.70 -10.39
N PRO A 85 -20.87 -5.47 -11.54
CA PRO A 85 -21.35 -5.95 -12.84
C PRO A 85 -21.60 -7.46 -12.90
N HIS A 86 -20.70 -8.29 -12.33
CA HIS A 86 -20.89 -9.74 -12.27
C HIS A 86 -22.13 -10.10 -11.44
N ALA A 87 -22.27 -9.55 -10.23
CA ALA A 87 -23.44 -9.79 -9.37
C ALA A 87 -24.75 -9.33 -10.03
N GLY A 88 -24.74 -8.21 -10.76
CA GLY A 88 -25.89 -7.73 -11.52
C GLY A 88 -26.27 -8.63 -12.70
N ALA A 89 -25.28 -9.13 -13.44
CA ALA A 89 -25.50 -10.05 -14.55
C ALA A 89 -25.92 -11.46 -14.12
N ARG A 90 -25.52 -11.89 -12.92
CA ARG A 90 -25.85 -13.20 -12.33
C ARG A 90 -26.34 -13.06 -10.88
N PRO A 91 -27.57 -12.57 -10.65
CA PRO A 91 -28.06 -12.24 -9.29
C PRO A 91 -28.11 -13.43 -8.33
N ASN A 92 -28.22 -14.66 -8.84
CA ASN A 92 -28.28 -15.88 -8.02
C ASN A 92 -26.91 -16.57 -7.86
N ASP A 93 -25.84 -16.01 -8.42
CA ASP A 93 -24.48 -16.52 -8.23
C ASP A 93 -24.04 -16.30 -6.78
N LYS A 94 -23.88 -17.40 -6.04
CA LYS A 94 -23.48 -17.39 -4.64
C LYS A 94 -22.10 -16.75 -4.45
N PHE A 95 -21.15 -17.01 -5.34
CA PHE A 95 -19.81 -16.45 -5.23
C PHE A 95 -19.85 -14.94 -5.40
N ALA A 96 -20.49 -14.45 -6.47
CA ALA A 96 -20.61 -13.01 -6.76
C ALA A 96 -21.25 -12.23 -5.60
N ARG A 97 -22.31 -12.76 -5.01
CA ARG A 97 -22.99 -12.15 -3.86
C ARG A 97 -22.11 -12.09 -2.62
N ILE A 98 -21.42 -13.18 -2.30
CA ILE A 98 -20.55 -13.25 -1.12
C ILE A 98 -19.40 -12.26 -1.28
N ILE A 99 -18.69 -12.28 -2.41
CA ILE A 99 -17.54 -11.39 -2.59
C ILE A 99 -17.98 -9.92 -2.64
N LEU A 100 -19.13 -9.59 -3.23
CA LEU A 100 -19.65 -8.22 -3.25
C LEU A 100 -19.91 -7.72 -1.82
N ALA A 101 -20.64 -8.51 -1.01
CA ALA A 101 -20.94 -8.14 0.36
C ALA A 101 -19.67 -7.97 1.22
N GLN A 102 -18.69 -8.88 1.07
CA GLN A 102 -17.43 -8.81 1.80
C GLN A 102 -16.61 -7.58 1.38
N LEU A 103 -16.48 -7.31 0.08
CA LEU A 103 -15.72 -6.17 -0.42
C LEU A 103 -16.37 -4.83 -0.04
N GLU A 104 -17.70 -4.74 -0.03
CA GLU A 104 -18.41 -3.55 0.47
C GLU A 104 -18.12 -3.31 1.96
N GLY A 105 -18.07 -4.37 2.77
CA GLY A 105 -17.66 -4.27 4.18
C GLY A 105 -16.23 -3.76 4.37
N VAL A 106 -15.28 -4.27 3.57
CA VAL A 106 -13.89 -3.78 3.59
C VAL A 106 -13.82 -2.32 3.11
N ARG A 107 -14.56 -1.97 2.07
CA ARG A 107 -14.64 -0.59 1.54
C ARG A 107 -15.09 0.39 2.63
N ALA A 108 -16.19 0.08 3.33
CA ALA A 108 -16.70 0.92 4.42
C ALA A 108 -15.67 1.08 5.56
N THR A 109 -14.94 0.01 5.89
CA THR A 109 -13.87 0.08 6.90
C THR A 109 -12.75 1.03 6.46
N PHE A 110 -12.31 0.95 5.21
CA PHE A 110 -11.26 1.84 4.69
C PHE A 110 -11.75 3.29 4.52
N GLU A 111 -13.01 3.51 4.16
CA GLU A 111 -13.62 4.84 4.13
C GLU A 111 -13.54 5.53 5.51
N SER A 112 -13.87 4.80 6.59
CA SER A 112 -13.72 5.33 7.96
C SER A 112 -12.26 5.62 8.32
N LEU A 113 -11.32 4.72 8.02
CA LEU A 113 -9.89 4.96 8.30
C LEU A 113 -9.32 6.18 7.53
N VAL A 114 -9.81 6.45 6.33
CA VAL A 114 -9.38 7.61 5.54
C VAL A 114 -10.03 8.91 6.02
N THR A 115 -11.23 8.85 6.59
CA THR A 115 -12.03 10.02 7.01
C THR A 115 -11.82 10.42 8.47
N ASP A 116 -11.65 9.44 9.38
CA ASP A 116 -11.77 9.62 10.84
C ASP A 116 -10.43 9.62 11.60
N LEU A 117 -9.30 9.36 10.94
CA LEU A 117 -8.00 9.46 11.62
C LEU A 117 -7.57 10.94 11.67
N PRO A 118 -7.32 11.54 12.84
CA PRO A 118 -6.93 12.95 13.00
C PRO A 118 -5.58 13.31 12.38
#